data_AF-A0A117MBZ4-F1
#
_entry.id   AF-A0A117MBZ4-F1
#
_cell.length_a   1.000
_cell.length_b   1.000
_cell.length_c   1.000
_cell.angle_alpha   90.00
_cell.angle_beta   90.00
_cell.angle_gamma   90.00
#
_symmetry.space_group_name_H-M   'P 1'
#
loop_
_entity.id
_entity.type
_entity.pdbx_description
1 polymer ?
#
loop_
_entity_poly.entity_id
_entity_poly.type
_entity_poly.pdbx_seq_one_letter_code
_entity_poly.pdbx_strand_id
1 'polypeptide(L)'
;MKRKIEVEGIARDTLYFILEASRSTLPVEFAGLLRAENGVITEVIMLPGTESSSKSALVRLYMLPNMRIAGSVHSHPSSNIRPSQTDLIFFSKTGDYHIIAGPPFDEKSWTCYDRKGFPRDLPILDVDVEEEDEDWFD
;
A
#
# COMPACT_ATOMS: atom_id res chain seq x y z
N MET A 1 -20.32 15.36 3.08
CA MET A 1 -19.51 14.28 3.68
C MET A 1 -18.84 13.51 2.55
N LYS A 2 -17.51 13.29 2.59
CA LYS A 2 -16.83 12.49 1.56
C LYS A 2 -17.24 11.03 1.74
N ARG A 3 -17.77 10.37 0.69
CA ARG A 3 -18.09 8.92 0.72
C ARG A 3 -16.83 8.16 1.13
N LYS A 4 -16.93 7.28 2.13
CA LYS A 4 -15.85 6.37 2.49
C LYS A 4 -15.58 5.47 1.27
N ILE A 5 -14.30 5.20 0.95
CA ILE A 5 -14.00 4.11 0.01
C ILE A 5 -14.24 2.84 0.82
N GLU A 6 -15.24 2.08 0.41
CA GLU A 6 -15.48 0.76 0.95
C GLU A 6 -14.67 -0.19 0.08
N VAL A 7 -13.64 -0.80 0.68
CA VAL A 7 -12.79 -1.78 0.01
C VAL A 7 -13.23 -3.17 0.48
N GLU A 8 -13.50 -4.03 -0.48
CA GLU A 8 -13.91 -5.43 -0.32
C GLU A 8 -12.70 -6.36 -0.22
N GLY A 9 -11.57 -5.99 -0.82
CA GLY A 9 -10.32 -6.74 -0.76
C GLY A 9 -9.18 -6.11 -1.55
N ILE A 10 -8.07 -6.85 -1.65
CA ILE A 10 -6.91 -6.54 -2.48
C ILE A 10 -6.76 -7.61 -3.54
N ALA A 11 -6.47 -7.20 -4.78
CA ALA A 11 -6.16 -8.15 -5.84
C ALA A 11 -4.87 -8.92 -5.50
N ARG A 12 -4.86 -10.23 -5.76
CA ARG A 12 -3.70 -11.09 -5.45
C ARG A 12 -2.41 -10.53 -6.08
N ASP A 13 -2.48 -10.10 -7.33
CA ASP A 13 -1.32 -9.58 -8.07
C ASP A 13 -0.77 -8.30 -7.44
N THR A 14 -1.64 -7.41 -6.95
CA THR A 14 -1.22 -6.20 -6.23
C THR A 14 -0.52 -6.55 -4.91
N LEU A 15 -1.04 -7.53 -4.16
CA LEU A 15 -0.37 -8.00 -2.94
C LEU A 15 0.98 -8.64 -3.26
N TYR A 16 1.05 -9.47 -4.30
CA TYR A 16 2.29 -10.08 -4.76
C TYR A 16 3.33 -9.04 -5.15
N PHE A 17 2.92 -8.02 -5.91
CA PHE A 17 3.78 -6.88 -6.24
C PHE A 17 4.32 -6.20 -4.97
N ILE A 18 3.46 -5.90 -3.98
CA ILE A 18 3.88 -5.29 -2.72
C ILE A 18 4.94 -6.14 -2.03
N LEU A 19 4.73 -7.45 -1.91
CA LEU A 19 5.62 -8.37 -1.22
C LEU A 19 6.99 -8.47 -1.92
N GLU A 20 7.00 -8.61 -3.24
CA GLU A 20 8.24 -8.71 -4.01
C GLU A 20 9.00 -7.38 -4.13
N ALA A 21 8.30 -6.26 -4.25
CA ALA A 21 8.90 -4.94 -4.16
C ALA A 21 9.54 -4.73 -2.78
N SER A 22 8.83 -5.09 -1.71
CA SER A 22 9.34 -5.01 -0.33
C SER A 22 10.57 -5.87 -0.09
N ARG A 23 10.60 -7.09 -0.67
CA ARG A 23 11.78 -7.98 -0.64
C ARG A 23 12.96 -7.36 -1.36
N SER A 24 12.72 -6.77 -2.54
CA SER A 24 13.75 -6.22 -3.42
C SER A 24 14.38 -4.93 -2.89
N THR A 25 13.69 -4.20 -1.99
CA THR A 25 14.23 -2.97 -1.41
C THR A 25 15.02 -3.19 -0.12
N LEU A 26 15.12 -4.40 0.40
CA LEU A 26 15.92 -4.65 1.61
C LEU A 26 17.37 -4.12 1.44
N PRO A 27 17.94 -3.46 2.48
CA PRO A 27 17.42 -3.26 3.83
C PRO A 27 16.60 -1.96 4.02
N VAL A 28 16.21 -1.26 2.95
CA VAL A 28 15.39 -0.04 3.03
C VAL A 28 13.90 -0.34 2.88
N GLU A 29 13.07 0.55 3.45
CA GLU A 29 11.62 0.43 3.39
C GLU A 29 11.08 0.75 1.99
N PHE A 30 10.24 -0.12 1.48
CA PHE A 30 9.34 0.18 0.37
C PHE A 30 8.18 1.04 0.89
N ALA A 31 7.68 1.99 0.10
CA ALA A 31 6.49 2.74 0.46
C ALA A 31 5.74 3.30 -0.75
N GLY A 32 4.41 3.26 -0.69
CA GLY A 32 3.52 3.75 -1.74
C GLY A 32 2.11 4.04 -1.21
N LEU A 33 1.25 4.49 -2.12
CA LEU A 33 -0.17 4.75 -1.83
C LEU A 33 -1.03 3.71 -2.54
N LEU A 34 -2.11 3.28 -1.88
CA LEU A 34 -3.02 2.26 -2.43
C LEU A 34 -4.18 2.96 -3.12
N ARG A 35 -4.47 2.58 -4.37
CA ARG A 35 -5.70 2.97 -5.08
C ARG A 35 -6.62 1.77 -5.18
N ALA A 36 -7.91 2.05 -5.01
CA ALA A 36 -8.96 1.07 -5.18
C ALA A 36 -9.86 1.45 -6.36
N GLU A 37 -10.22 0.44 -7.13
CA GLU A 37 -11.12 0.49 -8.28
C GLU A 37 -12.26 -0.50 -8.02
N ASN A 38 -13.50 -0.03 -8.15
CA ASN A 38 -14.70 -0.85 -7.93
C ASN A 38 -14.70 -1.66 -6.61
N GLY A 39 -14.12 -1.09 -5.55
CA GLY A 39 -14.04 -1.73 -4.23
C GLY A 39 -12.83 -2.65 -4.03
N VAL A 40 -11.96 -2.84 -5.02
CA VAL A 40 -10.76 -3.69 -4.91
C VAL A 40 -9.51 -2.84 -4.98
N ILE A 41 -8.54 -3.05 -4.07
CA ILE A 41 -7.21 -2.44 -4.19
C ILE A 41 -6.46 -3.16 -5.31
N THR A 42 -6.21 -2.45 -6.41
CA THR A 42 -5.58 -2.98 -7.63
C THR A 42 -4.22 -2.37 -7.91
N GLU A 43 -3.90 -1.21 -7.30
CA GLU A 43 -2.73 -0.43 -7.69
C GLU A 43 -1.93 0.11 -6.49
N VAL A 44 -0.61 0.19 -6.70
CA VAL A 44 0.32 0.92 -5.82
C VAL A 44 0.90 2.12 -6.57
N ILE A 45 0.58 3.32 -6.08
CA ILE A 45 1.08 4.57 -6.62
C ILE A 45 2.37 4.94 -5.89
N MET A 46 3.47 4.99 -6.64
CA MET A 46 4.75 5.50 -6.18
C MET A 46 4.85 7.00 -6.49
N LEU A 47 4.98 7.83 -5.47
CA LEU A 47 5.15 9.27 -5.68
C LEU A 47 6.63 9.62 -5.94
N PRO A 48 6.93 10.47 -6.93
CA PRO A 48 8.27 11.02 -7.11
C PRO A 48 8.78 11.70 -5.84
N GLY A 49 10.09 11.59 -5.58
CA GLY A 49 10.70 12.18 -4.38
C GLY A 49 10.34 11.47 -3.07
N THR A 50 9.82 10.24 -3.13
CA THR A 50 9.73 9.36 -1.96
C THR A 50 11.14 9.01 -1.49
N GLU A 51 11.46 9.34 -0.24
CA GLU A 51 12.77 9.10 0.35
C GLU A 51 12.69 7.92 1.31
N SER A 52 13.36 6.81 0.98
CA SER A 52 13.36 5.60 1.80
C SER A 52 14.69 5.41 2.53
N SER A 53 14.61 4.87 3.73
CA SER A 53 15.75 4.48 4.55
C SER A 53 15.48 3.13 5.22
N SER A 54 16.41 2.61 6.01
CA SER A 54 16.21 1.38 6.79
C SER A 54 15.32 1.55 8.03
N LYS A 55 14.75 2.73 8.26
CA LYS A 55 13.96 3.05 9.46
C LYS A 55 12.62 3.72 9.18
N SER A 56 12.48 4.30 7.98
CA SER A 56 11.31 5.08 7.57
C SER A 56 11.36 5.35 6.09
N ALA A 57 10.19 5.45 5.47
CA ALA A 57 9.98 6.11 4.19
C ALA A 57 9.18 7.42 4.34
N LEU A 58 9.59 8.46 3.61
CA LEU A 58 8.93 9.76 3.57
C LEU A 58 8.22 9.93 2.22
N VAL A 59 6.89 9.90 2.25
CA VAL A 59 6.04 10.09 1.06
C VAL A 59 5.56 11.55 0.97
N ARG A 60 5.85 12.22 -0.14
CA ARG A 60 5.50 13.63 -0.39
C ARG A 60 4.09 13.77 -0.94
N LEU A 61 3.08 13.71 -0.07
CA LEU A 61 1.65 13.72 -0.44
C LEU A 61 1.19 14.92 -1.28
N TYR A 62 1.90 16.06 -1.25
CA TYR A 62 1.58 17.21 -2.10
C TYR A 62 1.86 16.96 -3.60
N MET A 63 2.58 15.89 -3.92
CA MET A 63 2.83 15.44 -5.30
C MET A 63 1.75 14.47 -5.80
N LEU A 64 0.78 14.10 -4.94
CA LEU A 64 -0.35 13.27 -5.34
C LEU A 64 -1.26 14.08 -6.29
N PRO A 65 -1.49 13.63 -7.53
CA PRO A 65 -2.48 14.23 -8.41
C PRO A 65 -3.89 14.17 -7.80
N ASN A 66 -4.87 14.83 -8.42
CA ASN A 66 -6.25 14.87 -7.93
C ASN A 66 -6.96 13.51 -8.10
N MET A 67 -6.62 12.55 -7.26
CA MET A 67 -7.16 11.20 -7.21
C MET A 67 -7.45 10.77 -5.78
N ARG A 68 -8.27 9.74 -5.63
CA ARG A 68 -8.65 9.19 -4.33
C ARG A 68 -7.81 7.95 -4.03
N ILE A 69 -7.20 7.93 -2.85
CA ILE A 69 -6.43 6.78 -2.35
C ILE A 69 -7.24 6.03 -1.28
N ALA A 70 -7.16 4.70 -1.31
CA ALA A 70 -7.73 3.78 -0.32
C ALA A 70 -6.87 3.73 0.95
N GLY A 71 -5.56 3.76 0.77
CA GLY A 71 -4.66 4.21 1.82
C GLY A 71 -3.19 4.12 1.47
N SER A 72 -2.39 3.44 2.29
CA SER A 72 -0.93 3.40 2.12
C SER A 72 -0.36 1.99 2.28
N VAL A 73 0.83 1.79 1.76
CA VAL A 73 1.62 0.58 2.01
C VAL A 73 3.06 0.96 2.31
N HIS A 74 3.67 0.28 3.26
CA HIS A 74 5.11 0.30 3.45
C HIS A 74 5.64 -1.04 3.97
N SER A 75 6.95 -1.24 3.86
CA SER A 75 7.62 -2.43 4.40
C SER A 75 8.51 -2.09 5.58
N HIS A 76 8.65 -3.02 6.51
CA HIS A 76 9.69 -2.99 7.53
C HIS A 76 10.82 -3.95 7.15
N PRO A 77 12.09 -3.62 7.45
CA PRO A 77 13.20 -4.55 7.20
C PRO A 77 13.24 -5.71 8.21
N SER A 78 12.42 -5.65 9.26
CA SER A 78 12.28 -6.70 10.29
C SER A 78 10.90 -7.35 10.21
N SER A 79 10.76 -8.55 10.77
CA SER A 79 9.47 -9.26 10.83
C SER A 79 8.43 -8.60 11.75
N ASN A 80 8.78 -7.54 12.48
CA ASN A 80 7.83 -6.77 13.27
C ASN A 80 7.04 -5.83 12.35
N ILE A 81 5.83 -6.23 11.98
CA ILE A 81 4.92 -5.47 11.12
C ILE A 81 3.92 -4.58 11.89
N ARG A 82 4.17 -4.29 13.17
CA ARG A 82 3.33 -3.36 13.95
C ARG A 82 3.67 -1.90 13.62
N PRO A 83 2.65 -1.01 13.51
CA PRO A 83 2.89 0.38 13.17
C PRO A 83 3.69 1.11 14.27
N SER A 84 4.65 1.91 13.84
CA SER A 84 5.33 2.92 14.66
C SER A 84 4.44 4.15 14.88
N GLN A 85 4.84 5.06 15.78
CA GLN A 85 4.13 6.33 15.94
C GLN A 85 4.16 7.20 14.67
N THR A 86 5.26 7.12 13.90
CA THR A 86 5.39 7.83 12.61
C THR A 86 4.40 7.26 11.60
N ASP A 87 4.21 5.95 11.60
CA ASP A 87 3.27 5.26 10.70
C ASP A 87 1.84 5.72 11.00
N LEU A 88 1.45 5.82 12.27
CA LEU A 88 0.13 6.33 12.67
C LEU A 88 -0.11 7.77 12.20
N ILE A 89 0.92 8.62 12.20
CA ILE A 89 0.83 9.98 11.64
C ILE A 89 0.62 9.91 10.13
N PHE A 90 1.33 9.04 9.43
CA PHE A 90 1.17 8.84 8.00
C PHE A 90 -0.22 8.29 7.66
N PHE A 91 -0.72 7.32 8.44
CA PHE A 91 -2.04 6.72 8.28
C PHE A 91 -3.13 7.76 8.37
N SER A 92 -3.03 8.65 9.36
CA SER A 92 -4.01 9.72 9.59
C SER A 92 -4.27 10.63 8.38
N LYS A 93 -3.34 10.64 7.41
CA LYS A 93 -3.34 11.48 6.20
C LYS A 93 -3.69 10.71 4.91
N THR A 94 -3.73 9.38 4.94
CA THR A 94 -3.72 8.55 3.72
C THR A 94 -4.81 7.48 3.71
N GLY A 95 -6.08 7.87 3.60
CA GLY A 95 -7.17 6.89 3.50
C GLY A 95 -7.42 6.12 4.80
N ASP A 96 -7.82 4.86 4.71
CA ASP A 96 -8.25 4.03 5.85
C ASP A 96 -7.80 2.56 5.76
N TYR A 97 -7.00 2.21 4.75
CA TYR A 97 -6.44 0.86 4.55
C TYR A 97 -4.92 0.98 4.44
N HIS A 98 -4.20 0.50 5.45
CA HIS A 98 -2.76 0.67 5.57
C HIS A 98 -2.05 -0.66 5.72
N ILE A 99 -1.25 -1.05 4.73
CA ILE A 99 -0.54 -2.33 4.72
C ILE A 99 0.88 -2.13 5.26
N ILE A 100 1.28 -2.98 6.21
CA ILE A 100 2.69 -3.15 6.60
C ILE A 100 3.12 -4.57 6.23
N ALA A 101 4.17 -4.68 5.41
CA ALA A 101 4.79 -5.95 5.06
C ALA A 101 6.16 -6.12 5.74
N GLY A 102 6.58 -7.35 6.00
CA GLY A 102 7.90 -7.65 6.56
C GLY A 102 8.45 -9.00 6.08
N PRO A 103 9.73 -9.33 6.33
CA PRO A 103 10.28 -10.64 6.01
C PRO A 103 9.50 -11.77 6.70
N PRO A 104 9.33 -12.94 6.06
CA PRO A 104 9.91 -13.35 4.78
C PRO A 104 9.20 -12.88 3.49
N PHE A 105 8.25 -11.94 3.58
CA PHE A 105 7.45 -11.44 2.45
C PHE A 105 6.68 -12.53 1.70
N ASP A 106 6.06 -13.45 2.44
CA ASP A 106 5.07 -14.38 1.90
C ASP A 106 3.64 -13.86 2.13
N GLU A 107 2.62 -14.58 1.63
CA GLU A 107 1.20 -14.20 1.79
C GLU A 107 0.73 -14.07 3.26
N LYS A 108 1.54 -14.49 4.24
CA LYS A 108 1.27 -14.36 5.68
C LYS A 108 2.10 -13.26 6.35
N SER A 109 3.00 -12.63 5.61
CA SER A 109 4.01 -11.70 6.14
C SER A 109 3.60 -10.24 6.00
N TRP A 110 2.32 -9.95 6.19
CA TRP A 110 1.77 -8.59 6.10
C TRP A 110 0.53 -8.44 7.01
N THR A 111 0.14 -7.20 7.29
CA THR A 111 -1.08 -6.89 8.03
C THR A 111 -1.67 -5.58 7.51
N CYS A 112 -3.00 -5.54 7.39
CA CYS A 112 -3.72 -4.29 7.13
C CYS A 112 -4.19 -3.66 8.44
N TYR A 113 -4.06 -2.34 8.51
CA TYR A 113 -4.49 -1.51 9.63
C TYR A 113 -5.47 -0.44 9.16
N ASP A 114 -6.34 0.01 10.06
CA ASP A 114 -7.15 1.21 9.86
C ASP A 114 -6.36 2.48 10.16
N ARG A 115 -6.99 3.64 9.97
CA ARG A 115 -6.37 4.96 10.20
C ARG A 115 -5.88 5.20 11.63
N LYS A 116 -6.32 4.39 12.60
CA LYS A 116 -5.91 4.46 14.01
C LYS A 116 -4.87 3.40 14.38
N GLY A 117 -4.46 2.55 13.44
CA GLY A 117 -3.51 1.46 13.68
C GLY A 117 -4.15 0.20 14.26
N PHE A 118 -5.49 0.06 14.21
CA PHE A 118 -6.13 -1.19 14.58
C PHE A 118 -6.10 -2.17 13.41
N PRO A 119 -5.78 -3.46 13.63
CA PRO A 119 -5.87 -4.46 12.58
C PRO A 119 -7.23 -4.46 11.91
N ARG A 120 -7.23 -4.63 10.59
CA ARG A 120 -8.43 -4.71 9.75
C ARG A 120 -8.30 -5.89 8.79
N ASP A 121 -9.42 -6.56 8.56
CA ASP A 121 -9.50 -7.61 7.55
C ASP A 121 -9.43 -7.01 6.14
N LEU A 122 -8.58 -7.61 5.31
CA LEU A 122 -8.45 -7.30 3.90
C LEU A 122 -8.32 -8.63 3.14
N PRO A 123 -9.43 -9.17 2.60
CA PRO A 123 -9.40 -10.40 1.82
C PRO A 123 -8.51 -10.28 0.58
N ILE A 124 -7.81 -11.36 0.25
CA ILE A 124 -7.12 -11.51 -1.04
C ILE A 124 -8.16 -11.99 -2.04
N LEU A 125 -8.30 -11.27 -3.16
CA LEU A 125 -9.25 -11.56 -4.21
C LEU A 125 -8.51 -11.97 -5.49
N ASP A 126 -8.99 -13.03 -6.12
CA ASP A 126 -8.57 -13.45 -7.46
C ASP A 126 -9.43 -12.69 -8.47
N VAL A 127 -8.90 -11.56 -8.96
CA VAL A 127 -9.54 -10.71 -9.97
C VAL A 127 -8.58 -10.51 -11.13
N ASP A 128 -9.10 -10.54 -12.36
CA ASP A 128 -8.35 -10.15 -13.54
C ASP A 128 -8.18 -8.63 -13.48
N VAL A 129 -6.97 -8.17 -13.16
CA VAL A 129 -6.62 -6.76 -13.34
C VAL A 129 -6.43 -6.58 -14.83
N GLU A 130 -7.41 -5.97 -15.51
CA GLU A 130 -7.30 -5.65 -16.94
C GLU A 130 -5.99 -4.86 -17.15
N GLU A 131 -4.99 -5.48 -17.77
CA GLU A 131 -3.88 -4.74 -18.35
C GLU A 131 -4.52 -3.92 -19.47
N GLU A 132 -4.61 -2.59 -19.32
CA GLU A 132 -5.01 -1.74 -20.43
C GLU A 132 -4.06 -2.07 -21.59
N ASP A 133 -4.58 -2.77 -22.61
CA ASP A 133 -3.86 -3.08 -23.83
C ASP A 133 -3.24 -1.77 -24.33
N GLU A 134 -1.92 -1.77 -24.36
CA GLU A 134 -1.05 -0.63 -24.57
C GLU A 134 -1.10 -0.20 -26.04
N ASP A 135 -2.19 0.45 -26.49
CA ASP A 135 -2.24 1.16 -27.77
C ASP A 135 -1.55 2.53 -27.64
N TRP A 136 -0.25 2.50 -27.31
CA TRP A 136 0.62 3.68 -27.17
C TRP A 136 1.16 4.23 -28.50
N PHE A 137 0.83 3.57 -29.61
CA PHE A 137 1.28 3.96 -30.95
C PHE A 137 0.14 3.83 -31.96
N ASP A 138 -0.80 4.77 -31.92
CA ASP A 138 -1.65 5.12 -33.08
C ASP A 138 -1.72 6.65 -33.24
#